data_AF-A0AAV5PDF2-F1
#
_entry.id   AF-A0AAV5PDF2-F1
#
_cell.length_a   1.000
_cell.length_b   1.000
_cell.length_c   1.000
_cell.angle_alpha   90.00
_cell.angle_beta   90.00
_cell.angle_gamma   90.00
#
_symmetry.space_group_name_H-M   'P 1'
#
loop_
_entity.id
_entity.type
_entity.pdbx_description
1 polymer ?
#
loop_
_entity_poly.entity_id
_entity_poly.type
_entity_poly.pdbx_seq_one_letter_code
_entity_poly.pdbx_strand_id
1 'polypeptide(L)'
;MSAEQQNNEEVTIDLRRLFILIKKHIISILIWMIGLGLIAYGVSEYVLVPKYTASTQLLVNRKTADANHADANQAYANQQADINAITTYKDIITSNVILKGASKYLANPVTLVKKATPAKKAVKAKPAVYKRESKSYSVSASELASAVSVTTTDSSQVFTLSATAETPAKAQAIANAKQ
;
A
#
# COMPACT_ATOMS: atom_id res chain seq x y z
N MET A 1 52.47 -21.78 -46.66
CA MET A 1 52.89 -21.80 -45.25
C MET A 1 53.33 -20.38 -44.87
N SER A 2 52.40 -19.55 -44.40
CA SER A 2 52.70 -18.24 -43.81
C SER A 2 51.60 -17.94 -42.80
N ALA A 3 52.02 -17.65 -41.57
CA ALA A 3 51.21 -17.72 -40.37
C ALA A 3 50.21 -16.57 -40.24
N GLU A 4 48.95 -16.90 -39.97
CA GLU A 4 48.05 -16.01 -39.22
C GLU A 4 48.46 -16.08 -37.75
N GLN A 5 49.18 -15.07 -37.27
CA GLN A 5 49.32 -14.83 -35.84
C GLN A 5 48.20 -13.89 -35.41
N GLN A 6 47.14 -14.48 -34.86
CA GLN A 6 46.10 -13.77 -34.11
C GLN A 6 46.75 -13.06 -32.91
N ASN A 7 46.73 -11.74 -32.94
CA ASN A 7 47.08 -10.89 -31.82
C ASN A 7 45.97 -10.99 -30.77
N ASN A 8 46.17 -11.86 -29.77
CA ASN A 8 45.43 -11.80 -28.53
C ASN A 8 46.08 -10.74 -27.64
N GLU A 9 45.52 -9.53 -27.63
CA GLU A 9 45.83 -8.55 -26.59
C GLU A 9 45.32 -9.11 -25.25
N GLU A 10 46.22 -9.71 -24.46
CA GLU A 10 45.95 -9.99 -23.06
C GLU A 10 45.62 -8.68 -22.36
N VAL A 11 44.34 -8.44 -22.07
CA VAL A 11 43.87 -7.32 -21.26
C VAL A 11 44.23 -7.59 -19.80
N THR A 12 45.52 -7.51 -19.48
CA THR A 12 46.03 -7.63 -18.12
C THR A 12 45.86 -6.29 -17.43
N ILE A 13 44.73 -6.13 -16.74
CA ILE A 13 44.45 -4.93 -15.94
C ILE A 13 45.35 -4.95 -14.72
N ASP A 14 46.40 -4.13 -14.75
CA ASP A 14 47.38 -4.04 -13.68
C ASP A 14 46.85 -3.25 -12.47
N LEU A 15 46.48 -3.96 -11.41
CA LEU A 15 45.84 -3.41 -10.19
C LEU A 15 46.71 -2.36 -9.47
N ARG A 16 48.04 -2.44 -9.59
CA ARG A 16 48.95 -1.46 -8.98
C ARG A 16 48.86 -0.10 -9.68
N ARG A 17 48.75 -0.08 -11.01
CA ARG A 17 48.54 1.15 -11.79
C ARG A 17 47.21 1.82 -11.44
N LEU A 18 46.16 1.03 -11.26
CA LEU A 18 44.85 1.54 -10.85
C LEU A 18 44.91 2.22 -9.47
N PHE A 19 45.59 1.61 -8.50
CA PHE A 19 45.72 2.19 -7.15
C PHE A 19 46.47 3.52 -7.14
N ILE A 20 47.54 3.64 -7.94
CA ILE A 20 48.29 4.90 -8.09
C ILE A 20 47.41 5.97 -8.76
N LEU A 21 46.63 5.60 -9.78
CA LEU A 21 45.72 6.51 -10.48
C LEU A 21 44.61 7.03 -9.56
N ILE A 22 44.03 6.15 -8.73
CA ILE A 22 43.02 6.51 -7.72
C ILE A 22 43.62 7.47 -6.69
N LYS A 23 44.80 7.17 -6.15
CA LYS A 23 45.44 8.03 -5.13
C LYS A 23 45.76 9.42 -5.69
N LYS A 24 46.12 9.52 -6.98
CA LYS A 24 46.37 10.79 -7.68
C LYS A 24 45.09 11.63 -7.86
N HIS A 25 43.95 10.98 -8.08
CA HIS A 25 42.66 11.66 -8.34
C HIS A 25 41.68 11.61 -7.15
N ILE A 26 42.15 11.24 -5.96
CA ILE A 26 41.28 11.04 -4.79
C ILE A 26 40.50 12.31 -4.41
N ILE A 27 41.11 13.48 -4.63
CA ILE A 27 40.45 14.78 -4.43
C ILE A 27 39.31 14.99 -5.43
N SER A 28 39.52 14.64 -6.71
CA SER A 28 38.47 14.71 -7.74
C SER A 28 37.32 13.76 -7.43
N ILE A 29 37.63 12.55 -6.94
CA ILE A 29 36.62 11.58 -6.52
C ILE A 29 35.81 12.12 -5.34
N LEU A 30 36.46 12.76 -4.37
CA LEU A 30 35.79 13.35 -3.22
C LEU A 30 34.85 14.50 -3.62
N ILE A 31 35.28 15.37 -4.54
CA ILE A 31 34.46 16.46 -5.08
C ILE A 31 33.22 15.90 -5.79
N TRP A 32 33.39 14.86 -6.61
CA TRP A 32 32.26 14.20 -7.28
C TRP A 32 31.32 13.51 -6.30
N MET A 33 31.86 12.86 -5.25
CA MET A 33 31.05 12.22 -4.22
C MET A 33 30.18 13.25 -3.48
N ILE A 34 30.78 14.39 -3.11
CA ILE A 34 30.05 15.48 -2.45
C ILE A 34 29.02 16.09 -3.41
N GLY A 35 29.40 16.35 -4.67
CA GLY A 35 28.50 16.92 -5.67
C GLY A 35 27.28 16.03 -5.94
N LEU A 36 27.50 14.73 -6.19
CA LEU A 36 26.41 13.77 -6.36
C LEU A 36 25.59 13.60 -5.07
N GLY A 37 26.24 13.62 -3.90
CA GLY A 37 25.56 13.55 -2.61
C GLY A 37 24.61 14.72 -2.38
N LEU A 38 25.02 15.95 -2.71
CA LEU A 38 24.17 17.14 -2.62
C LEU A 38 23.00 17.09 -3.60
N ILE A 39 23.25 16.63 -4.83
CA ILE A 39 22.18 16.45 -5.82
C ILE A 39 21.18 15.38 -5.34
N ALA A 40 21.67 14.25 -4.85
CA ALA A 40 20.84 13.17 -4.32
C ALA A 40 20.02 13.63 -3.10
N TYR A 41 20.61 14.43 -2.21
CA TYR A 41 19.91 15.02 -1.07
C TYR A 41 18.81 15.99 -1.52
N GLY A 42 19.10 16.88 -2.47
CA GLY A 42 18.10 17.81 -3.01
C GLY A 42 16.94 17.10 -3.71
N VAL A 43 17.23 16.04 -4.47
CA VAL A 43 16.20 15.20 -5.10
C VAL A 43 15.38 14.46 -4.04
N SER A 44 16.03 13.94 -2.99
CA SER A 44 15.33 13.24 -1.91
C SER A 44 14.34 14.15 -1.19
N GLU A 45 14.73 15.38 -0.84
CA GLU A 45 13.85 16.29 -0.09
C GLU A 45 12.73 16.88 -0.95
N TYR A 46 13.00 17.14 -2.24
CA TYR A 46 12.05 17.85 -3.11
C TYR A 46 11.15 16.92 -3.95
N VAL A 47 11.63 15.72 -4.30
CA VAL A 47 10.92 14.81 -5.22
C VAL A 47 10.30 13.61 -4.47
N LEU A 48 10.92 13.12 -3.40
CA LEU A 48 10.39 11.97 -2.65
C LEU A 48 9.36 12.43 -1.62
N VAL A 49 8.09 12.42 -2.01
CA VAL A 49 6.98 12.65 -1.09
C VAL A 49 6.89 11.51 -0.07
N PRO A 50 6.87 11.79 1.25
CA PRO A 50 6.78 10.73 2.27
C PRO A 50 5.45 9.98 2.13
N LYS A 51 5.51 8.65 2.12
CA LYS A 51 4.32 7.79 2.04
C LYS A 51 4.07 7.09 3.36
N TYR A 52 2.88 7.32 3.92
CA TYR A 52 2.40 6.71 5.15
C TYR A 52 1.32 5.68 4.82
N THR A 53 1.37 4.52 5.45
CA THR A 53 0.39 3.45 5.26
C THR A 53 -0.41 3.23 6.54
N ALA A 54 -1.73 3.25 6.44
CA ALA A 54 -2.64 2.84 7.51
C ALA A 54 -3.31 1.54 7.12
N SER A 55 -3.32 0.56 8.03
CA SER A 55 -3.89 -0.77 7.76
C SER A 55 -5.01 -1.13 8.73
N THR A 56 -6.08 -1.72 8.21
CA THR A 56 -7.20 -2.27 8.98
C THR A 56 -7.34 -3.76 8.68
N GLN A 57 -7.54 -4.56 9.71
CA GLN A 57 -7.68 -6.02 9.59
C GLN A 57 -9.15 -6.42 9.74
N LEU A 58 -9.65 -7.20 8.80
CA LEU A 58 -11.00 -7.75 8.80
C LEU A 58 -10.93 -9.28 8.92
N LEU A 59 -11.62 -9.85 9.90
CA LEU A 59 -11.82 -11.29 10.00
C LEU A 59 -13.06 -11.69 9.23
N VAL A 60 -12.88 -12.60 8.28
CA VAL A 60 -13.99 -13.19 7.54
C VAL A 60 -14.46 -14.43 8.28
N ASN A 61 -15.58 -14.30 8.97
CA ASN A 61 -16.26 -15.43 9.58
C ASN A 61 -17.12 -16.14 8.52
N ARG A 62 -16.69 -17.33 8.09
CA ARG A 62 -17.52 -18.21 7.27
C ARG A 62 -18.30 -19.13 8.20
N LYS A 63 -19.62 -18.99 8.21
CA LYS A 63 -20.49 -19.98 8.84
C LYS A 63 -20.49 -21.23 7.94
N THR A 64 -19.65 -22.21 8.25
CA THR A 64 -19.65 -23.51 7.58
C THR A 64 -20.95 -24.24 7.93
N ALA A 65 -21.94 -24.12 7.05
CA ALA A 65 -23.13 -24.97 7.09
C ALA A 65 -22.77 -26.34 6.51
N ASP A 66 -21.91 -27.08 7.20
CA ASP A 66 -21.79 -28.56 7.18
C ASP A 66 -20.44 -28.95 7.81
N ALA A 67 -20.45 -29.16 9.12
CA ALA A 67 -19.26 -29.48 9.91
C ALA A 67 -18.91 -30.98 9.93
N ASN A 68 -19.46 -31.80 9.01
CA ASN A 68 -19.44 -33.26 9.12
C ASN A 68 -18.70 -34.03 8.01
N HIS A 69 -17.96 -33.38 7.11
CA HIS A 69 -17.12 -34.09 6.13
C HIS A 69 -15.73 -33.46 6.00
N ALA A 70 -14.79 -33.92 6.84
CA ALA A 70 -13.38 -33.57 6.75
C ALA A 70 -12.66 -34.50 5.75
N ASP A 71 -12.92 -34.29 4.45
CA ASP A 71 -12.13 -34.89 3.38
C ASP A 71 -10.96 -33.96 3.02
N ALA A 72 -9.73 -34.50 2.93
CA ALA A 72 -8.53 -33.70 2.63
C ALA A 72 -8.62 -32.93 1.29
N ASN A 73 -9.47 -33.38 0.35
CA ASN A 73 -9.77 -32.65 -0.89
C ASN A 73 -10.63 -31.39 -0.67
N GLN A 74 -11.40 -31.32 0.41
CA GLN A 74 -12.15 -30.11 0.77
C GLN A 74 -11.24 -29.02 1.34
N ALA A 75 -10.10 -29.37 1.97
CA ALA A 75 -9.14 -28.35 2.44
C ALA A 75 -8.58 -27.53 1.27
N TYR A 76 -8.20 -28.19 0.17
CA TYR A 76 -7.74 -27.50 -1.05
C TYR A 76 -8.86 -26.73 -1.76
N ALA A 77 -10.08 -27.27 -1.81
CA ALA A 77 -11.24 -26.57 -2.36
C ALA A 77 -11.63 -25.33 -1.53
N ASN A 78 -11.54 -25.43 -0.20
CA ASN A 78 -11.78 -24.33 0.73
C ASN A 78 -10.71 -23.26 0.61
N GLN A 79 -9.43 -23.64 0.46
CA GLN A 79 -8.33 -22.71 0.22
C GLN A 79 -8.46 -21.99 -1.14
N GLN A 80 -8.90 -22.69 -2.19
CA GLN A 80 -9.16 -22.06 -3.48
C GLN A 80 -10.38 -21.13 -3.43
N ALA A 81 -11.42 -21.49 -2.68
CA ALA A 81 -12.58 -20.63 -2.42
C ALA A 81 -12.21 -19.41 -1.53
N ASP A 82 -11.23 -19.56 -0.64
CA ASP A 82 -10.60 -18.45 0.08
C ASP A 82 -9.99 -17.46 -0.90
N ILE A 83 -9.11 -17.91 -1.79
CA ILE A 83 -8.46 -17.07 -2.81
C ILE A 83 -9.47 -16.39 -3.75
N ASN A 84 -10.52 -17.11 -4.15
CA ASN A 84 -11.55 -16.56 -5.05
C ASN A 84 -12.43 -15.51 -4.36
N ALA A 85 -12.81 -15.74 -3.10
CA ALA A 85 -13.52 -14.74 -2.31
C ALA A 85 -12.61 -13.52 -2.05
N ILE A 86 -11.31 -13.73 -1.85
CA ILE A 86 -10.34 -12.66 -1.67
C ILE A 86 -10.34 -11.72 -2.86
N THR A 87 -10.20 -12.29 -4.06
CA THR A 87 -10.21 -11.52 -5.30
C THR A 87 -11.54 -10.79 -5.49
N THR A 88 -12.66 -11.44 -5.17
CA THR A 88 -13.99 -10.82 -5.24
C THR A 88 -14.14 -9.65 -4.27
N TYR A 89 -13.72 -9.80 -3.01
CA TYR A 89 -13.77 -8.70 -2.03
C TYR A 89 -12.84 -7.56 -2.43
N LYS A 90 -11.65 -7.87 -2.96
CA LYS A 90 -10.73 -6.88 -3.53
C LYS A 90 -11.39 -6.10 -4.66
N ASP A 91 -12.10 -6.75 -5.56
CA ASP A 91 -12.80 -6.08 -6.67
C ASP A 91 -13.97 -5.23 -6.18
N ILE A 92 -14.71 -5.70 -5.16
CA ILE A 92 -15.82 -4.94 -4.56
C ILE A 92 -15.30 -3.66 -3.88
N ILE A 93 -14.27 -3.76 -3.04
CA ILE A 93 -13.75 -2.60 -2.28
C ILE A 93 -12.94 -1.63 -3.16
N THR A 94 -12.34 -2.15 -4.25
CA THR A 94 -11.69 -1.33 -5.29
C THR A 94 -12.66 -0.90 -6.42
N SER A 95 -13.96 -1.22 -6.32
CA SER A 95 -14.94 -0.83 -7.33
C SER A 95 -15.26 0.67 -7.31
N ASN A 96 -15.44 1.25 -8.51
CA ASN A 96 -15.71 2.68 -8.70
C ASN A 96 -16.87 3.22 -7.83
N VAL A 97 -17.89 2.41 -7.55
CA VAL A 97 -19.04 2.83 -6.72
C VAL A 97 -18.62 3.04 -5.27
N ILE A 98 -17.84 2.12 -4.70
CA ILE A 98 -17.35 2.21 -3.31
C ILE A 98 -16.23 3.25 -3.21
N LEU A 99 -15.45 3.50 -4.25
CA LEU A 99 -14.48 4.60 -4.27
C LEU A 99 -15.13 5.97 -4.40
N LYS A 100 -16.15 6.12 -5.23
CA LYS A 100 -16.91 7.37 -5.34
C LYS A 100 -17.65 7.69 -4.05
N GLY A 101 -18.19 6.67 -3.39
CA GLY A 101 -18.74 6.77 -2.03
C GLY A 101 -17.68 7.26 -1.05
N ALA A 102 -16.55 6.54 -0.91
CA ALA A 102 -15.47 6.90 0.00
C ALA A 102 -14.89 8.30 -0.28
N SER A 103 -14.68 8.67 -1.55
CA SER A 103 -14.29 10.02 -1.97
C SER A 103 -15.26 11.08 -1.47
N LYS A 104 -16.58 10.84 -1.58
CA LYS A 104 -17.61 11.74 -1.06
C LYS A 104 -17.61 11.83 0.47
N TYR A 105 -17.38 10.72 1.17
CA TYR A 105 -17.23 10.72 2.63
C TYR A 105 -15.97 11.49 3.09
N LEU A 106 -14.86 11.36 2.36
CA LEU A 106 -13.62 12.09 2.65
C LEU A 106 -13.73 13.59 2.34
N ALA A 107 -14.48 13.95 1.29
CA ALA A 107 -14.79 15.35 0.96
C ALA A 107 -15.77 15.99 1.97
N ASN A 108 -16.60 15.18 2.65
CA ASN A 108 -17.54 15.65 3.67
C ASN A 108 -17.54 14.72 4.90
N PRO A 109 -16.45 14.73 5.70
CA PRO A 109 -16.37 13.84 6.84
C PRO A 109 -17.37 14.29 7.90
N VAL A 110 -18.15 13.34 8.38
CA VAL A 110 -19.17 13.54 9.41
C VAL A 110 -18.92 12.57 10.54
N THR A 111 -18.68 13.09 11.74
CA THR A 111 -18.53 12.29 12.96
C THR A 111 -19.88 12.08 13.62
N LEU A 112 -20.13 10.85 14.06
CA LEU A 112 -21.28 10.53 14.87
C LEU A 112 -21.11 11.15 16.28
N VAL A 113 -21.79 12.27 16.57
CA VAL A 113 -21.74 12.94 17.88
C VAL A 113 -22.75 12.34 18.85
N LYS A 114 -23.85 11.77 18.35
CA LYS A 114 -24.80 11.02 19.18
C LYS A 114 -25.27 9.77 18.45
N LYS A 115 -25.10 8.61 19.10
CA LYS A 115 -25.64 7.32 18.64
C LYS A 115 -27.17 7.39 18.58
N ALA A 116 -27.75 6.69 17.61
CA ALA A 116 -29.20 6.56 17.51
C ALA A 116 -29.74 5.82 18.75
N THR A 117 -30.77 6.38 19.38
CA THR A 117 -31.46 5.70 20.49
C THR A 117 -32.70 5.00 19.95
N PRO A 118 -32.80 3.65 20.07
CA PRO A 118 -33.96 2.92 19.59
C PRO A 118 -35.20 3.31 20.40
N ALA A 119 -36.38 3.25 19.76
CA ALA A 119 -37.64 3.53 20.42
C ALA A 119 -37.86 2.53 21.57
N LYS A 120 -38.12 3.04 22.77
CA LYS A 120 -38.67 2.27 23.90
C LYS A 120 -40.12 2.70 24.11
N LYS A 121 -40.99 1.84 24.65
CA LYS A 121 -42.43 2.11 24.80
C LYS A 121 -42.65 3.52 25.38
N ALA A 122 -43.38 4.36 24.64
CA ALA A 122 -43.66 5.79 24.86
C ALA A 122 -42.56 6.84 24.49
N VAL A 123 -41.37 6.45 24.02
CA VAL A 123 -40.31 7.38 23.55
C VAL A 123 -40.00 7.16 22.07
N LYS A 124 -40.25 8.19 21.24
CA LYS A 124 -39.96 8.18 19.80
C LYS A 124 -38.45 8.04 19.55
N ALA A 125 -38.09 7.27 18.52
CA ALA A 125 -36.71 7.13 18.09
C ALA A 125 -36.11 8.49 17.72
N LYS A 126 -34.87 8.75 18.17
CA LYS A 126 -34.10 9.92 17.75
C LYS A 126 -32.99 9.46 16.81
N PRO A 127 -32.89 10.04 15.59
CA PRO A 127 -31.85 9.68 14.65
C PRO A 127 -30.47 10.06 15.18
N ALA A 128 -29.45 9.34 14.72
CA ALA A 128 -28.06 9.66 14.94
C ALA A 128 -27.74 11.11 14.53
N VAL A 129 -27.08 11.87 15.39
CA VAL A 129 -26.67 13.25 15.09
C VAL A 129 -25.21 13.23 14.67
N TYR A 130 -24.95 13.70 13.46
CA TYR A 130 -23.61 13.80 12.89
C TYR A 130 -23.12 15.25 12.91
N LYS A 131 -21.86 15.49 13.28
CA LYS A 131 -21.20 16.80 13.17
C LYS A 131 -20.17 16.72 12.05
N ARG A 132 -20.12 17.74 11.20
CA ARG A 132 -19.10 17.81 10.15
C ARG A 132 -17.73 17.98 10.80
N GLU A 133 -16.78 17.10 10.48
CA GLU A 133 -15.39 17.33 10.86
C GLU A 133 -14.82 18.51 10.05
N SER A 134 -13.87 19.23 10.64
CA SER A 134 -13.28 20.42 10.02
C SER A 134 -12.24 20.11 8.95
N LYS A 135 -11.69 18.89 8.92
CA LYS A 135 -10.67 18.47 7.94
C LYS A 135 -11.32 17.65 6.82
N SER A 136 -11.57 18.30 5.68
CA SER A 136 -12.02 17.66 4.45
C SER A 136 -10.82 17.28 3.57
N TYR A 137 -10.86 16.10 2.98
CA TYR A 137 -9.85 15.63 2.03
C TYR A 137 -10.50 15.44 0.66
N SER A 138 -10.13 16.27 -0.32
CA SER A 138 -10.49 16.07 -1.71
C SER A 138 -9.58 14.99 -2.29
N VAL A 139 -10.10 13.77 -2.44
CA VAL A 139 -9.36 12.65 -3.03
C VAL A 139 -10.22 12.08 -4.15
N SER A 140 -9.69 12.02 -5.36
CA SER A 140 -10.42 11.46 -6.50
C SER A 140 -10.59 9.93 -6.34
N ALA A 141 -11.62 9.37 -6.98
CA ALA A 141 -11.80 7.91 -6.99
C ALA A 141 -10.60 7.18 -7.60
N SER A 142 -9.94 7.74 -8.62
CA SER A 142 -8.73 7.14 -9.20
C SER A 142 -7.54 7.18 -8.25
N GLU A 143 -7.33 8.29 -7.53
CA GLU A 143 -6.25 8.41 -6.54
C GLU A 143 -6.47 7.43 -5.37
N LEU A 144 -7.72 7.27 -4.93
CA LEU A 144 -8.09 6.26 -3.95
C LEU A 144 -7.84 4.82 -4.43
N ALA A 145 -8.04 4.54 -5.72
CA ALA A 145 -7.82 3.21 -6.30
C ALA A 145 -6.35 2.82 -6.26
N SER A 146 -5.47 3.77 -6.57
CA SER A 146 -4.03 3.56 -6.54
C SER A 146 -3.46 3.58 -5.11
N ALA A 147 -4.13 4.25 -4.17
CA ALA A 147 -3.71 4.38 -2.78
C ALA A 147 -4.12 3.19 -1.91
N VAL A 148 -5.11 2.38 -2.32
CA VAL A 148 -5.65 1.28 -1.50
C VAL A 148 -5.20 -0.06 -2.06
N SER A 149 -4.54 -0.86 -1.21
CA SER A 149 -4.14 -2.22 -1.51
C SER A 149 -4.78 -3.20 -0.53
N VAL A 150 -5.10 -4.39 -1.04
CA VAL A 150 -5.72 -5.46 -0.26
C VAL A 150 -4.77 -6.64 -0.29
N THR A 151 -4.33 -7.08 0.89
CA THR A 151 -3.41 -8.19 1.05
C THR A 151 -3.99 -9.22 2.00
N THR A 152 -3.83 -10.49 1.64
CA THR A 152 -4.28 -11.64 2.41
C THR A 152 -3.19 -12.70 2.39
N THR A 153 -3.03 -13.44 3.47
CA THR A 153 -2.09 -14.57 3.50
C THR A 153 -2.81 -15.82 2.96
N ASP A 154 -2.14 -16.64 2.14
CA ASP A 154 -2.69 -17.81 1.42
C ASP A 154 -3.39 -18.89 2.28
N SER A 155 -3.41 -18.72 3.61
CA SER A 155 -4.05 -19.64 4.55
C SER A 155 -4.72 -18.92 5.74
N SER A 156 -5.05 -17.63 5.60
CA SER A 156 -5.58 -16.81 6.69
C SER A 156 -6.98 -16.26 6.39
N GLN A 157 -7.88 -16.34 7.38
CA GLN A 157 -9.20 -15.70 7.36
C GLN A 157 -9.12 -14.17 7.59
N VAL A 158 -7.90 -13.63 7.69
CA VAL A 158 -7.64 -12.23 7.97
C VAL A 158 -7.30 -11.49 6.68
N PHE A 159 -8.09 -10.46 6.40
CA PHE A 159 -7.92 -9.53 5.29
C PHE A 159 -7.26 -8.27 5.81
N THR A 160 -6.16 -7.83 5.21
CA THR A 160 -5.54 -6.55 5.52
C THR A 160 -5.84 -5.56 4.40
N LEU A 161 -6.64 -4.54 4.71
CA LEU A 161 -6.80 -3.35 3.90
C LEU A 161 -5.68 -2.38 4.29
N SER A 162 -4.92 -1.90 3.32
CA SER A 162 -3.90 -0.88 3.53
C SER A 162 -4.20 0.32 2.65
N ALA A 163 -4.19 1.52 3.23
CA ALA A 163 -4.32 2.79 2.53
C ALA A 163 -3.04 3.60 2.68
N THR A 164 -2.45 4.02 1.56
CA THR A 164 -1.23 4.81 1.53
C THR A 164 -1.54 6.27 1.17
N ALA A 165 -1.05 7.22 1.97
CA ALA A 165 -1.20 8.64 1.70
C ALA A 165 0.02 9.44 2.16
N GLU A 166 0.10 10.70 1.72
CA GLU A 166 1.21 11.61 2.04
C GLU A 166 1.23 12.08 3.50
N THR A 167 0.13 11.86 4.25
CA THR A 167 0.07 12.17 5.68
C THR A 167 -0.58 11.02 6.44
N PRO A 168 -0.17 10.78 7.70
CA PRO A 168 -0.74 9.70 8.52
C PRO A 168 -2.24 9.89 8.76
N ALA A 169 -2.70 11.13 8.95
CA ALA A 169 -4.13 11.43 9.13
C ALA A 169 -4.95 11.15 7.86
N LYS A 170 -4.43 11.48 6.66
CA LYS A 170 -5.09 11.18 5.38
C LYS A 170 -5.14 9.66 5.15
N ALA A 171 -4.06 8.93 5.45
CA ALA A 171 -4.01 7.47 5.33
C ALA A 171 -5.06 6.80 6.22
N GLN A 172 -5.15 7.23 7.50
CA GLN A 172 -6.14 6.72 8.45
C GLN A 172 -7.57 7.02 8.02
N ALA A 173 -7.83 8.25 7.55
CA ALA A 173 -9.17 8.63 7.07
C ALA A 173 -9.59 7.77 5.86
N ILE A 174 -8.69 7.52 4.91
CA ILE A 174 -8.97 6.67 3.74
C ILE A 174 -9.24 5.22 4.18
N ALA A 175 -8.46 4.67 5.10
CA ALA A 175 -8.67 3.32 5.61
C ALA A 175 -10.02 3.18 6.34
N ASN A 176 -10.40 4.17 7.15
CA ASN A 176 -11.65 4.17 7.91
C ASN A 176 -12.88 4.44 7.04
N ALA A 177 -12.76 5.20 5.96
CA ALA A 177 -13.86 5.49 5.05
C ALA A 177 -14.37 4.26 4.27
N LYS A 178 -13.66 3.12 4.40
CA LYS A 178 -13.95 1.84 3.74
C LYS A 178 -14.43 0.75 4.70
N GLN A 179 -14.49 1.05 6.00
CA GLN A 179 -15.11 0.18 7.02
C GLN A 179 -16.63 0.34 6.99
#